data_AF-A0A2S6RZR1-F1
#
_entry.id   AF-A0A2S6RZR1-F1
#
_cell.length_a   1.000
_cell.length_b   1.000
_cell.length_c   1.000
_cell.angle_alpha   90.00
_cell.angle_beta   90.00
_cell.angle_gamma   90.00
#
_symmetry.space_group_name_H-M   'P 1'
#
loop_
_entity.id
_entity.type
_entity.pdbx_description
1 polymer ?
#
loop_
_entity_poly.entity_id
_entity_poly.type
_entity_poly.pdbx_seq_one_letter_code
_entity_poly.pdbx_strand_id
1 'polypeptide(L)'
;MPITKSAKKRVRQEKLRKSRNKLVSLKVKKDIKNFLESLSKKDKKKSNDLLKICQKQLAKAVKQGLLKKTKVSRKISSLNKKIKAI
;
A
#
# COMPACT_ATOMS: atom_id res chain seq x y z
N MET A 1 29.01 10.66 5.75
CA MET A 1 29.45 9.47 6.51
C MET A 1 29.10 9.68 7.98
N PRO A 2 28.46 8.74 8.69
CA PRO A 2 28.04 8.97 10.08
C PRO A 2 29.26 9.07 10.99
N ILE A 3 29.40 10.19 11.70
CA ILE A 3 30.60 10.51 12.50
C ILE A 3 30.48 9.86 13.90
N THR A 4 29.31 9.98 14.54
CA THR A 4 29.07 9.45 15.89
C THR A 4 28.68 7.97 15.89
N LYS A 5 29.01 7.25 16.98
CA LYS A 5 28.64 5.82 17.16
C LYS A 5 27.12 5.60 17.06
N SER A 6 26.33 6.53 17.60
CA SER A 6 24.86 6.51 17.53
C SER A 6 24.35 6.67 16.10
N ALA A 7 24.95 7.55 15.29
CA ALA A 7 24.58 7.73 13.89
C ALA A 7 24.91 6.49 13.05
N LYS A 8 26.08 5.86 13.25
CA LYS A 8 26.42 4.58 12.60
C LYS A 8 25.39 3.48 12.92
N LYS A 9 24.89 3.41 14.17
CA LYS A 9 23.81 2.49 14.56
C LYS A 9 22.49 2.81 13.84
N ARG A 10 22.12 4.09 13.73
CA ARG A 10 20.89 4.51 13.04
C ARG A 10 20.86 4.09 11.57
N VAL A 11 21.97 4.26 10.84
CA VAL A 11 22.08 3.84 9.43
C VAL A 11 21.85 2.32 9.27
N ARG A 12 22.43 1.50 10.16
CA ARG A 12 22.20 0.04 10.13
C ARG A 12 20.73 -0.32 10.36
N GLN A 13 20.09 0.31 11.34
CA GLN A 13 18.67 0.09 11.63
C GLN A 13 17.76 0.56 10.49
N GLU A 14 18.08 1.70 9.88
CA GLU A 14 17.31 2.25 8.76
C GLU A 14 17.34 1.31 7.56
N LYS A 15 18.50 0.73 7.21
CA LYS A 15 18.61 -0.24 6.09
C LYS A 15 17.63 -1.40 6.26
N LEU A 16 17.53 -1.95 7.47
CA LEU A 16 16.62 -3.06 7.79
C LEU A 16 15.14 -2.63 7.79
N ARG A 17 14.83 -1.43 8.29
CA ARG A 17 13.45 -0.91 8.26
C ARG A 17 13.02 -0.62 6.82
N LYS A 18 13.92 -0.05 6.01
CA LYS A 18 13.69 0.28 4.60
C LYS A 18 13.40 -0.96 3.76
N SER A 19 14.13 -2.07 3.96
CA SER A 19 13.87 -3.31 3.22
C SER A 19 12.48 -3.89 3.53
N ARG A 20 12.10 -3.97 4.82
CA ARG A 20 10.76 -4.43 5.23
C ARG A 20 9.65 -3.54 4.68
N ASN A 21 9.81 -2.23 4.82
CA ASN A 21 8.84 -1.25 4.32
C ASN A 21 8.72 -1.28 2.79
N LYS A 22 9.82 -1.53 2.07
CA LYS A 22 9.83 -1.71 0.62
C LYS A 22 8.92 -2.85 0.21
N LEU A 23 9.04 -4.03 0.82
CA LEU A 23 8.18 -5.19 0.52
C LEU A 23 6.69 -4.89 0.70
N VAL A 24 6.31 -4.26 1.81
CA VAL A 24 4.91 -3.90 2.09
C VAL A 24 4.39 -2.89 1.07
N SER A 25 5.19 -1.86 0.77
CA SER A 25 4.81 -0.85 -0.22
C SER A 25 4.65 -1.43 -1.63
N LEU A 26 5.51 -2.38 -2.02
CA LEU A 26 5.42 -3.07 -3.31
C LEU A 26 4.17 -3.92 -3.39
N LYS A 27 3.81 -4.62 -2.32
CA LYS A 27 2.60 -5.44 -2.25
C LYS A 27 1.35 -4.59 -2.48
N VAL A 28 1.21 -3.49 -1.75
CA VAL A 28 0.10 -2.53 -1.92
C VAL A 28 0.05 -1.99 -3.36
N LYS A 29 1.19 -1.65 -3.96
CA LYS A 29 1.25 -1.16 -5.35
C LYS A 29 0.81 -2.25 -6.34
N LYS A 30 1.23 -3.49 -6.15
CA LYS A 30 0.85 -4.65 -6.97
C LYS A 30 -0.66 -4.86 -6.93
N ASP A 31 -1.25 -4.89 -5.74
CA ASP A 31 -2.70 -5.11 -5.59
C ASP A 31 -3.52 -4.01 -6.26
N ILE A 32 -3.09 -2.74 -6.13
CA ILE A 32 -3.72 -1.61 -6.82
C ILE A 32 -3.58 -1.74 -8.35
N LYS A 33 -2.43 -2.20 -8.85
CA LYS A 33 -2.23 -2.42 -10.30
C LYS A 33 -3.18 -3.49 -10.82
N ASN A 34 -3.26 -4.63 -10.13
CA ASN A 34 -4.17 -5.72 -10.49
C ASN A 34 -5.63 -5.26 -10.52
N PHE A 35 -6.04 -4.43 -9.54
CA PHE A 35 -7.36 -3.82 -9.53
C PHE A 35 -7.60 -2.90 -10.74
N LEU A 36 -6.61 -2.08 -11.13
CA LEU A 36 -6.76 -1.19 -12.30
C LEU A 36 -6.86 -2.00 -13.61
N GLU A 37 -6.15 -3.12 -13.71
CA GLU A 37 -6.25 -4.06 -14.83
C GLU A 37 -7.60 -4.79 -14.90
N SER A 38 -8.23 -5.12 -13.77
CA SER A 38 -9.59 -5.68 -13.80
C SER A 38 -10.63 -4.62 -14.20
N LEU A 39 -10.35 -3.37 -13.82
CA LEU A 39 -11.22 -2.24 -14.12
C LEU A 39 -11.24 -1.92 -15.62
N SER A 40 -10.09 -2.02 -16.31
CA SER A 40 -10.03 -1.86 -17.77
C SER A 40 -10.78 -2.97 -18.52
N LYS A 41 -10.85 -4.17 -17.95
CA LYS A 41 -11.61 -5.31 -18.50
C LYS A 41 -13.13 -5.24 -18.24
N LYS A 42 -13.63 -4.21 -17.53
CA LYS A 42 -15.05 -4.03 -17.16
C LYS A 42 -15.68 -5.17 -16.35
N ASP A 43 -14.87 -6.01 -15.72
CA ASP A 43 -15.33 -7.12 -14.87
C ASP A 43 -15.71 -6.62 -13.46
N LYS A 44 -16.99 -6.29 -13.23
CA LYS A 44 -17.47 -5.75 -11.94
C LYS A 44 -17.27 -6.71 -10.76
N LYS A 45 -17.57 -8.00 -10.94
CA LYS A 45 -17.43 -9.02 -9.88
C LYS A 45 -15.98 -9.16 -9.43
N LYS A 46 -15.05 -9.38 -10.37
CA LYS A 46 -13.61 -9.50 -10.07
C LYS A 46 -13.04 -8.22 -9.44
N SER A 47 -13.49 -7.05 -9.89
CA SER A 47 -13.05 -5.77 -9.34
C SER A 47 -13.47 -5.58 -7.88
N ASN A 48 -14.66 -6.05 -7.48
CA ASN A 48 -15.10 -6.03 -6.09
C ASN A 48 -14.28 -6.96 -5.19
N ASP A 49 -13.92 -8.14 -5.68
CA ASP A 49 -13.09 -9.08 -4.90
C ASP A 49 -11.65 -8.57 -4.74
N LEU A 50 -11.07 -8.01 -5.81
CA LEU A 50 -9.76 -7.36 -5.75
C LEU A 50 -9.76 -6.13 -4.85
N LEU A 51 -10.87 -5.40 -4.77
CA LEU A 51 -11.01 -4.25 -3.88
C LEU A 51 -10.98 -4.68 -2.40
N LYS A 52 -11.61 -5.80 -2.03
CA LYS A 52 -11.52 -6.36 -0.66
C LYS A 52 -10.08 -6.69 -0.29
N ILE A 53 -9.33 -7.29 -1.23
CA ILE A 53 -7.90 -7.60 -1.04
C ILE A 53 -7.10 -6.31 -0.85
N CYS A 54 -7.32 -5.31 -1.70
CA CYS A 54 -6.67 -3.99 -1.60
C CYS A 54 -6.94 -3.33 -0.24
N GLN A 55 -8.20 -3.33 0.22
CA GLN A 55 -8.59 -2.78 1.52
C GLN A 55 -7.85 -3.47 2.67
N LYS A 56 -7.80 -4.81 2.67
CA LYS A 56 -7.07 -5.59 3.69
C LYS A 56 -5.59 -5.21 3.75
N GLN A 57 -4.95 -5.02 2.60
CA GLN A 57 -3.52 -4.70 2.52
C GLN A 57 -3.23 -3.26 2.93
N LEU A 58 -4.09 -2.31 2.54
CA LEU A 58 -4.03 -0.93 3.00
C LEU A 58 -4.21 -0.82 4.52
N ALA A 59 -5.16 -1.57 5.10
CA ALA A 59 -5.37 -1.60 6.55
C ALA A 59 -4.15 -2.17 7.30
N LYS A 60 -3.51 -3.22 6.76
CA LYS A 60 -2.24 -3.74 7.30
C LYS A 60 -1.11 -2.71 7.25
N ALA A 61 -0.98 -1.98 6.15
CA ALA A 61 0.02 -0.92 6.01
C ALA A 61 -0.19 0.24 7.01
N VAL A 62 -1.44 0.55 7.37
CA VAL A 62 -1.76 1.50 8.44
C VAL A 62 -1.37 0.94 9.81
N LYS A 63 -1.72 -0.32 10.10
CA LYS A 63 -1.36 -0.96 11.39
C LYS A 63 0.15 -1.00 11.61
N GLN A 64 0.93 -1.15 10.55
CA GLN A 64 2.39 -1.11 10.59
C GLN A 64 2.99 0.31 10.65
N GLY A 65 2.16 1.35 10.66
CA GLY A 65 2.60 2.75 10.70
C GLY A 65 3.20 3.27 9.39
N LEU A 66 3.08 2.52 8.29
CA LEU A 66 3.69 2.89 7.01
C LEU A 66 2.88 3.97 6.26
N LEU A 67 1.55 3.94 6.40
CA LEU A 67 0.63 4.88 5.76
C LEU A 67 -0.28 5.56 6.80
N LYS A 68 -0.55 6.85 6.61
CA LYS A 68 -1.52 7.59 7.42
C LYS A 68 -2.96 7.12 7.13
N LYS A 69 -3.79 7.04 8.18
CA LYS A 69 -5.22 6.65 8.09
C LYS A 69 -5.99 7.47 7.07
N THR A 70 -5.80 8.79 7.05
CA THR A 70 -6.47 9.71 6.12
C THR A 70 -6.11 9.47 4.66
N LYS A 71 -4.83 9.16 4.37
CA LYS A 71 -4.37 8.81 3.02
C LYS A 71 -5.04 7.52 2.53
N VAL A 72 -5.14 6.52 3.39
CA VAL A 72 -5.77 5.24 3.06
C VAL A 72 -7.28 5.38 2.88
N SER A 73 -7.97 6.10 3.77
CA SER A 73 -9.41 6.37 3.63
C SER A 73 -9.76 7.04 2.30
N ARG A 74 -9.03 8.10 1.92
CA ARG A 74 -9.20 8.76 0.61
C ARG A 74 -8.97 7.80 -0.55
N LYS A 75 -7.98 6.91 -0.45
CA LYS A 75 -7.68 5.94 -1.51
C LYS A 75 -8.81 4.91 -1.66
N ILE A 76 -9.34 4.38 -0.57
CA ILE A 76 -10.47 3.43 -0.59
C ILE A 76 -11.71 4.08 -1.21
N SER A 77 -12.04 5.31 -0.80
CA SER A 77 -13.15 6.08 -1.38
C SER A 77 -12.96 6.29 -2.88
N SER A 78 -11.76 6.67 -3.32
CA SER A 78 -11.44 6.85 -4.73
C SER A 78 -11.58 5.55 -5.55
N LEU A 79 -11.11 4.41 -5.04
CA LEU A 79 -11.23 3.12 -5.74
C LEU A 79 -12.71 2.68 -5.83
N ASN A 80 -13.49 2.84 -4.76
CA ASN A 80 -14.92 2.56 -4.78
C ASN A 80 -15.67 3.41 -5.81
N LYS A 81 -15.35 4.71 -5.90
CA LYS A 81 -15.95 5.60 -6.91
C LYS A 81 -15.66 5.12 -8.34
N LYS A 82 -14.45 4.62 -8.60
CA LYS A 82 -14.09 4.07 -9.92
C LYS A 82 -14.87 2.82 -10.28
N ILE A 83 -15.17 1.93 -9.33
CA ILE A 83 -16.04 0.77 -9.60
C ILE A 83 -17.45 1.25 -9.92
N LYS A 84 -18.00 2.20 -9.16
CA LYS A 84 -19.37 2.71 -9.38
C LYS A 84 -19.55 3.41 -10.72
N ALA A 85 -18.48 4.01 -11.25
CA ALA A 85 -18.51 4.71 -12.54
C ALA A 85 -18.50 3.77 -13.76
N ILE A 86 -18.34 2.45 -13.55
CA ILE A 86 -18.40 1.39 -14.57
C ILE A 86 -19.67 0.60 -14.33
#